data_AF-A0A7X9JYJ8-F1
#
_entry.id   AF-A0A7X9JYJ8-F1
#
_cell.length_a   1.000
_cell.length_b   1.000
_cell.length_c   1.000
_cell.angle_alpha   90.00
_cell.angle_beta   90.00
_cell.angle_gamma   90.00
#
_symmetry.space_group_name_H-M   'P 1'
#
loop_
_entity.id
_entity.type
_entity.pdbx_description
1 polymer ?
#
loop_
_entity_poly.entity_id
_entity_poly.type
_entity_poly.pdbx_seq_one_letter_code
_entity_poly.pdbx_strand_id
1 'polypeptide(L)'
;VVIRGMQHDAITPDLTTGVYYEYDLQRTFILLSHKGKQVLITISKQVDKSNIGKKGVIIGKDDEWNYYYSNEPGSAKTGLGWVKSYIYDFFSVGVYVEVGTSQPMVRSGMFQWIRAGWSGINFAPTEHIIIGMKRYARNFRLIMESPKLPSVEQIASVYQRLAALPSYDLKQKYAALQQAQKSLAVQSGKIREGQTKKTDAYDKIPKEQIIEELMLEYFKIAIGKNSLIEKKQFLALIDS
;
A
#
# COMPACT_ATOMS: atom_id res chain seq x y z
N VAL A 1 4.83 13.68 -22.41
CA VAL A 1 5.83 13.41 -21.34
C VAL A 1 5.88 11.91 -21.10
N VAL A 2 7.08 11.33 -20.97
CA VAL A 2 7.26 9.90 -20.62
C VAL A 2 8.19 9.82 -19.42
N ILE A 3 7.75 9.14 -18.37
CA ILE A 3 8.53 8.87 -17.15
C ILE A 3 8.63 7.36 -17.00
N ARG A 4 9.82 6.85 -16.71
CA ARG A 4 10.07 5.43 -16.45
C ARG A 4 10.89 5.30 -15.17
N GLY A 5 10.61 4.27 -14.38
CA GLY A 5 11.32 4.01 -13.14
C GLY A 5 11.07 2.63 -12.60
N MET A 6 11.80 2.30 -11.53
CA MET A 6 11.58 1.10 -10.74
C MET A 6 10.81 1.48 -9.48
N GLN A 7 9.91 0.61 -9.05
CA GLN A 7 9.08 0.78 -7.85
C GLN A 7 9.10 -0.52 -7.06
N HIS A 8 9.41 -0.44 -5.78
CA HIS A 8 9.23 -1.55 -4.84
C HIS A 8 7.82 -1.44 -4.24
N ASP A 9 7.02 -2.50 -4.32
CA ASP A 9 5.67 -2.52 -3.79
C ASP A 9 5.49 -3.58 -2.72
N ALA A 10 4.82 -3.21 -1.62
CA ALA A 10 4.21 -4.12 -0.66
C ALA A 10 2.69 -4.03 -0.77
N ILE A 11 2.01 -5.09 -1.20
CA ILE A 11 0.56 -5.05 -1.38
C ILE A 11 -0.16 -5.25 -0.04
N THR A 12 -1.36 -4.69 0.09
CA THR A 12 -2.20 -4.95 1.27
C THR A 12 -2.53 -6.44 1.38
N PRO A 13 -2.71 -6.98 2.60
CA PRO A 13 -3.10 -8.38 2.79
C PRO A 13 -4.39 -8.72 2.01
N ASP A 14 -4.39 -9.89 1.38
CA ASP A 14 -5.54 -10.42 0.67
C ASP A 14 -6.74 -10.63 1.62
N LEU A 15 -7.95 -10.30 1.15
CA LEU A 15 -9.17 -10.36 1.96
C LEU A 15 -9.53 -11.78 2.39
N THR A 16 -9.10 -12.80 1.63
CA THR A 16 -9.48 -14.20 1.85
C THR A 16 -8.41 -14.98 2.61
N THR A 17 -7.14 -14.74 2.29
CA THR A 17 -6.00 -15.53 2.78
C THR A 17 -5.12 -14.77 3.76
N GLY A 18 -5.27 -13.44 3.83
CA GLY A 18 -4.39 -12.57 4.60
C GLY A 18 -2.94 -12.59 4.12
N VAL A 19 -2.64 -13.11 2.92
CA VAL A 19 -1.28 -13.09 2.39
C VAL A 19 -1.00 -11.72 1.77
N TYR A 20 0.18 -11.17 2.04
CA TYR A 20 0.73 -10.04 1.31
C TYR A 20 2.05 -10.42 0.63
N TYR A 21 2.43 -9.64 -0.39
CA TYR A 21 3.64 -9.85 -1.17
C TYR A 21 4.39 -8.54 -1.32
N GLU A 22 5.71 -8.66 -1.44
CA GLU A 22 6.63 -7.59 -1.80
C GLU A 22 7.31 -7.95 -3.12
N TYR A 23 7.42 -7.01 -4.05
CA TYR A 23 8.05 -7.23 -5.36
C TYR A 23 8.40 -5.91 -6.05
N ASP A 24 9.32 -6.01 -7.01
CA ASP A 24 9.75 -4.87 -7.82
C ASP A 24 8.99 -4.81 -9.15
N LEU A 25 8.66 -3.59 -9.57
CA LEU A 25 8.00 -3.25 -10.82
C LEU A 25 8.86 -2.30 -11.65
N GLN A 26 8.93 -2.55 -12.95
CA GLN A 26 9.20 -1.49 -13.92
C GLN A 26 7.90 -0.75 -14.20
N ARG A 27 7.87 0.56 -13.96
CA ARG A 27 6.70 1.40 -14.15
C ARG A 27 6.96 2.50 -15.16
N THR A 28 6.03 2.69 -16.08
CA THR A 28 6.05 3.74 -17.09
C THR A 28 4.78 4.58 -17.01
N PHE A 29 4.94 5.89 -17.03
CA PHE A 29 3.86 6.87 -17.15
C PHE A 29 4.01 7.62 -18.47
N ILE A 30 2.93 7.70 -19.24
CA ILE A 30 2.89 8.40 -20.53
C ILE A 30 1.73 9.40 -20.46
N LEU A 31 2.07 10.69 -20.43
CA LEU A 31 1.09 11.77 -20.54
C LEU A 31 1.11 12.32 -21.97
N LEU A 32 -0.04 12.28 -22.63
CA LEU A 32 -0.22 12.69 -24.02
C LEU A 32 -1.58 13.37 -24.23
N SER A 33 -1.71 14.12 -25.33
CA SER A 33 -3.00 14.64 -25.78
C SER A 33 -3.56 13.74 -26.88
N HIS A 34 -4.82 13.34 -26.75
CA HIS A 34 -5.53 12.56 -27.77
C HIS A 34 -6.88 13.18 -28.05
N LYS A 35 -7.13 13.58 -29.30
CA LYS A 35 -8.38 14.23 -29.74
C LYS A 35 -8.78 15.42 -28.85
N GLY A 36 -7.81 16.24 -28.47
CA GLY A 36 -8.02 17.43 -27.64
C GLY A 36 -8.24 17.16 -26.15
N LYS A 37 -8.00 15.94 -25.66
CA LYS A 37 -8.14 15.55 -24.24
C LYS A 37 -6.80 15.10 -23.67
N GLN A 38 -6.55 15.41 -22.41
CA GLN A 38 -5.39 14.85 -21.72
C GLN A 38 -5.61 13.39 -21.35
N VAL A 39 -4.60 12.57 -21.63
CA VAL A 39 -4.59 11.13 -21.38
C VAL A 39 -3.31 10.74 -20.65
N LEU A 40 -3.47 10.07 -19.50
CA LEU A 40 -2.38 9.42 -18.78
C LEU A 40 -2.49 7.90 -18.97
N ILE A 41 -1.43 7.28 -19.49
CA ILE A 41 -1.29 5.83 -19.57
C ILE A 41 -0.23 5.41 -18.55
N THR A 42 -0.54 4.38 -17.79
CA THR A 42 0.38 3.74 -16.84
C THR A 42 0.60 2.30 -17.26
N ILE A 43 1.84 1.84 -17.27
CA ILE A 43 2.21 0.46 -17.59
C ILE A 43 3.13 -0.02 -16.48
N SER A 44 2.81 -1.16 -15.88
CA SER A 44 3.64 -1.76 -14.84
C SER A 44 3.90 -3.23 -15.14
N LYS A 45 5.16 -3.66 -15.07
CA LYS A 45 5.59 -5.04 -15.25
C LYS A 45 6.46 -5.46 -14.08
N GLN A 46 6.13 -6.59 -13.47
CA GLN A 46 6.96 -7.20 -12.45
C GLN A 46 8.33 -7.62 -13.00
N VAL A 47 9.39 -7.29 -12.27
CA VAL A 47 10.78 -7.54 -12.67
C VAL A 47 11.12 -9.02 -12.58
N ASP A 48 10.88 -9.61 -11.41
CA ASP A 48 11.11 -11.03 -11.11
C ASP A 48 10.03 -11.50 -10.13
N LYS A 49 9.92 -12.82 -9.91
CA LYS A 49 9.07 -13.45 -8.92
C LYS A 49 9.16 -12.71 -7.58
N SER A 50 8.00 -12.51 -6.96
CA SER A 50 7.92 -11.78 -5.69
C SER A 50 8.74 -12.44 -4.58
N ASN A 51 8.92 -11.70 -3.50
CA ASN A 51 9.24 -12.30 -2.21
C ASN A 51 8.16 -13.34 -1.84
N ILE A 52 8.55 -14.27 -0.97
CA ILE A 52 7.60 -15.24 -0.41
C ILE A 52 6.40 -14.51 0.21
N GLY A 53 5.20 -15.02 -0.03
CA GLY A 53 3.98 -14.52 0.60
C GLY A 53 4.09 -14.60 2.12
N LYS A 54 3.74 -13.51 2.79
CA LYS A 54 3.80 -13.38 4.25
C LYS A 54 2.41 -13.12 4.83
N LYS A 55 2.22 -13.44 6.11
CA LYS A 55 0.95 -13.27 6.81
C LYS A 55 0.76 -11.81 7.19
N GLY A 56 -0.34 -11.23 6.76
CA GLY A 56 -0.80 -9.92 7.18
C GLY A 56 -2.21 -9.99 7.75
N VAL A 57 -2.57 -8.94 8.47
CA VAL A 57 -3.89 -8.80 9.09
C VAL A 57 -4.47 -7.45 8.72
N ILE A 58 -5.69 -7.49 8.17
CA ILE A 58 -6.55 -6.31 8.07
C ILE A 58 -7.15 -6.05 9.45
N ILE A 59 -6.87 -4.87 9.99
CA ILE A 59 -7.29 -4.40 11.31
C ILE A 59 -8.56 -3.55 11.14
N GLY A 60 -9.60 -3.87 11.90
CA GLY A 60 -10.86 -3.12 11.80
C GLY A 60 -11.50 -3.27 10.42
N LYS A 61 -12.01 -2.17 9.88
CA LYS A 61 -12.60 -2.16 8.53
C LYS A 61 -11.50 -1.94 7.48
N ASP A 62 -11.62 -2.65 6.37
CA ASP A 62 -10.66 -2.58 5.26
C ASP A 62 -10.47 -1.16 4.69
N ASP A 63 -11.53 -0.36 4.69
CA ASP A 63 -11.52 1.02 4.21
C ASP A 63 -10.91 2.03 5.20
N GLU A 64 -10.47 1.60 6.39
CA GLU A 64 -9.68 2.40 7.33
C GLU A 64 -8.17 2.30 7.07
N TRP A 65 -7.76 1.37 6.20
CA TRP A 65 -6.37 1.16 5.76
C TRP A 65 -5.39 0.84 6.90
N ASN A 66 -5.87 0.13 7.92
CA ASN A 66 -5.03 -0.36 9.01
C ASN A 66 -4.65 -1.81 8.75
N TYR A 67 -3.36 -2.07 8.58
CA TYR A 67 -2.83 -3.39 8.30
C TYR A 67 -1.67 -3.68 9.23
N TYR A 68 -1.54 -4.94 9.65
CA TYR A 68 -0.35 -5.43 10.34
C TYR A 68 0.37 -6.43 9.45
N TYR A 69 1.64 -6.19 9.22
CA TYR A 69 2.53 -7.03 8.41
C TYR A 69 3.44 -7.83 9.35
N SER A 70 3.15 -9.12 9.54
CA SER A 70 3.84 -9.92 10.57
C SER A 70 5.28 -10.32 10.21
N ASN A 71 5.66 -10.17 8.93
CA ASN A 71 6.87 -10.72 8.34
C ASN A 71 7.02 -12.26 8.41
N GLU A 72 5.99 -12.99 8.88
CA GLU A 72 6.00 -14.44 8.89
C GLU A 72 5.61 -14.99 7.52
N PRO A 73 6.40 -15.89 6.91
CA PRO A 73 5.96 -16.57 5.70
C PRO A 73 4.66 -17.36 5.91
N GLY A 74 3.83 -17.40 4.88
CA GLY A 74 2.60 -18.20 4.86
C GLY A 74 1.31 -17.39 4.81
N SER A 75 0.19 -18.11 4.96
CA SER A 75 -1.16 -17.53 5.00
C SER A 75 -1.68 -17.41 6.43
N ALA A 76 -2.45 -16.34 6.69
CA ALA A 76 -3.19 -16.19 7.94
C ALA A 76 -4.44 -17.11 8.00
N LYS A 77 -4.78 -17.78 6.90
CA LYS A 77 -5.92 -18.70 6.81
C LYS A 77 -5.60 -20.05 7.45
N THR A 78 -6.47 -20.49 8.35
CA THR A 78 -6.38 -21.81 9.00
C THR A 78 -6.18 -22.92 7.98
N GLY A 79 -5.22 -23.82 8.24
CA GLY A 79 -4.87 -24.94 7.37
C GLY A 79 -3.90 -24.59 6.22
N LEU A 80 -3.67 -23.32 5.91
CA LEU A 80 -2.77 -22.85 4.84
C LEU A 80 -1.53 -22.11 5.34
N GLY A 81 -1.28 -22.10 6.65
CA GLY A 81 -0.16 -21.36 7.25
C GLY A 81 1.23 -21.79 6.78
N TRP A 82 1.37 -23.01 6.23
CA TRP A 82 2.61 -23.56 5.72
C TRP A 82 2.87 -23.24 4.24
N VAL A 83 1.87 -22.71 3.52
CA VAL A 83 1.95 -22.48 2.07
C VAL A 83 2.91 -21.34 1.76
N LYS A 84 3.96 -21.64 1.00
CA LYS A 84 4.94 -20.65 0.52
C LYS A 84 4.55 -20.17 -0.87
N SER A 85 3.61 -19.24 -0.95
CA SER A 85 3.12 -18.71 -2.23
C SER A 85 3.98 -17.58 -2.78
N TYR A 86 3.84 -17.29 -4.07
CA TYR A 86 4.53 -16.22 -4.78
C TYR A 86 3.60 -15.60 -5.83
N ILE A 87 3.84 -14.34 -6.17
CA ILE A 87 3.43 -13.78 -7.46
C ILE A 87 4.53 -14.11 -8.45
N TYR A 88 4.24 -15.00 -9.38
CA TYR A 88 5.17 -15.44 -10.41
C TYR A 88 5.28 -14.45 -11.56
N ASP A 89 4.19 -13.75 -11.87
CA ASP A 89 4.17 -12.70 -12.87
C ASP A 89 3.02 -11.73 -12.62
N PHE A 90 3.24 -10.46 -12.90
CA PHE A 90 2.25 -9.40 -12.85
C PHE A 90 2.51 -8.37 -13.96
N PHE A 91 1.43 -8.00 -14.65
CA PHE A 91 1.42 -6.94 -15.64
C PHE A 91 0.14 -6.12 -15.49
N SER A 92 0.24 -4.80 -15.64
CA SER A 92 -0.92 -3.92 -15.60
C SER A 92 -0.80 -2.76 -16.56
N VAL A 93 -1.95 -2.36 -17.12
CA VAL A 93 -2.11 -1.15 -17.92
C VAL A 93 -3.29 -0.37 -17.36
N GLY A 94 -3.04 0.88 -16.99
CA GLY A 94 -4.08 1.84 -16.59
C GLY A 94 -4.16 2.97 -17.62
N VAL A 95 -5.37 3.34 -18.01
CA VAL A 95 -5.65 4.45 -18.93
C VAL A 95 -6.60 5.42 -18.23
N TYR A 96 -6.23 6.69 -18.20
CA TYR A 96 -6.96 7.76 -17.54
C TYR A 96 -7.19 8.89 -18.56
N VAL A 97 -8.44 9.21 -18.84
CA VAL A 97 -8.85 10.18 -19.86
C VAL A 97 -9.69 11.27 -19.23
N GLU A 98 -9.28 12.52 -19.43
CA GLU A 98 -10.07 13.69 -19.07
C GLU A 98 -11.44 13.68 -19.78
N VAL A 99 -12.52 13.92 -19.04
CA VAL A 99 -13.88 13.88 -19.63
C VAL A 99 -14.20 15.17 -20.38
N GLY A 100 -13.77 16.33 -19.88
CA GLY A 100 -13.89 17.64 -20.53
C GLY A 100 -13.48 18.79 -19.60
N THR A 101 -13.39 20.00 -20.12
CA THR A 101 -12.88 21.18 -19.38
C THR A 101 -13.89 21.76 -18.37
N SER A 102 -15.18 21.44 -18.48
CA SER A 102 -16.24 21.95 -17.61
C SER A 102 -16.47 21.11 -16.34
N GLN A 103 -15.92 19.89 -16.28
CA GLN A 103 -16.04 19.00 -15.13
C GLN A 103 -14.68 18.32 -14.89
N PRO A 104 -14.06 18.49 -13.71
CA PRO A 104 -12.75 17.91 -13.41
C PRO A 104 -12.85 16.39 -13.14
N MET A 105 -13.36 15.64 -14.12
CA MET A 105 -13.56 14.21 -14.03
C MET A 105 -12.62 13.47 -14.98
N VAL A 106 -12.20 12.28 -14.53
CA VAL A 106 -11.37 11.36 -15.29
C VAL A 106 -12.13 10.05 -15.46
N ARG A 107 -12.22 9.57 -16.69
CA ARG A 107 -12.62 8.19 -16.98
C ARG A 107 -11.38 7.31 -16.90
N SER A 108 -11.47 6.22 -16.16
CA SER A 108 -10.38 5.26 -16.01
C SER A 108 -10.75 3.89 -16.55
N GLY A 109 -9.77 3.22 -17.15
CA GLY A 109 -9.81 1.81 -17.51
C GLY A 109 -8.55 1.14 -17.00
N MET A 110 -8.67 -0.03 -16.38
CA MET A 110 -7.53 -0.77 -15.83
C MET A 110 -7.59 -2.22 -16.29
N PHE A 111 -6.46 -2.73 -16.72
CA PHE A 111 -6.28 -4.09 -17.21
C PHE A 111 -5.13 -4.71 -16.42
N GLN A 112 -5.36 -5.88 -15.83
CA GLN A 112 -4.37 -6.55 -15.00
C GLN A 112 -4.31 -8.03 -15.32
N TRP A 113 -3.09 -8.55 -15.35
CA TRP A 113 -2.79 -9.97 -15.48
C TRP A 113 -1.88 -10.34 -14.32
N ILE A 114 -2.23 -11.40 -13.61
CA ILE A 114 -1.46 -11.89 -12.49
C ILE A 114 -1.43 -13.41 -12.54
N ARG A 115 -0.24 -13.96 -12.30
CA ARG A 115 -0.02 -15.38 -12.09
C ARG A 115 0.55 -15.55 -10.70
N ALA A 116 -0.26 -15.99 -9.75
CA ALA A 116 0.14 -16.14 -8.35
C ALA A 116 -0.35 -17.46 -7.78
N GLY A 117 0.45 -18.09 -6.93
CA GLY A 117 0.10 -19.35 -6.32
C GLY A 117 1.29 -20.05 -5.68
N TRP A 118 1.32 -21.38 -5.74
CA TRP A 118 2.29 -22.20 -5.02
C TRP A 118 2.78 -23.33 -5.91
N SER A 119 4.06 -23.71 -5.76
CA SER A 119 4.72 -24.77 -6.56
C SER A 119 4.64 -24.57 -8.08
N GLY A 120 4.67 -23.32 -8.55
CA GLY A 120 4.56 -22.95 -9.98
C GLY A 120 3.14 -22.96 -10.54
N ILE A 121 2.14 -23.42 -9.76
CA ILE A 121 0.74 -23.49 -10.16
C ILE A 121 0.05 -22.16 -9.88
N ASN A 122 -0.72 -21.66 -10.85
CA ASN A 122 -1.55 -20.47 -10.68
C ASN A 122 -2.82 -20.82 -9.90
N PHE A 123 -3.01 -20.14 -8.78
CA PHE A 123 -4.22 -20.24 -7.95
C PHE A 123 -5.00 -18.93 -7.88
N ALA A 124 -4.58 -17.87 -8.59
CA ALA A 124 -5.28 -16.59 -8.62
C ALA A 124 -6.54 -16.70 -9.51
N PRO A 125 -7.76 -16.73 -8.94
CA PRO A 125 -8.99 -16.78 -9.71
C PRO A 125 -9.30 -15.39 -10.28
N THR A 126 -9.85 -15.33 -11.48
CA THR A 126 -10.26 -14.07 -12.13
C THR A 126 -11.19 -13.24 -11.25
N GLU A 127 -12.10 -13.87 -10.51
CA GLU A 127 -13.02 -13.19 -9.60
C GLU A 127 -12.27 -12.43 -8.49
N HIS A 128 -11.24 -13.03 -7.87
CA HIS A 128 -10.47 -12.35 -6.83
C HIS A 128 -9.68 -11.17 -7.39
N ILE A 129 -9.16 -11.30 -8.62
CA ILE A 129 -8.49 -10.20 -9.33
C ILE A 129 -9.48 -9.04 -9.52
N ILE A 130 -10.69 -9.31 -10.02
CA ILE A 130 -11.74 -8.30 -10.22
C ILE A 130 -12.14 -7.63 -8.90
N ILE A 131 -12.31 -8.41 -7.81
CA ILE A 131 -12.62 -7.86 -6.48
C ILE A 131 -11.50 -6.92 -6.00
N GLY A 132 -10.23 -7.33 -6.16
CA GLY A 132 -9.07 -6.50 -5.85
C GLY A 132 -9.05 -5.20 -6.66
N MET A 133 -9.33 -5.27 -7.97
CA MET A 133 -9.43 -4.10 -8.84
C MET A 133 -10.54 -3.14 -8.42
N LYS A 134 -11.72 -3.66 -8.04
CA LYS A 134 -12.84 -2.84 -7.54
C LYS A 134 -12.49 -2.17 -6.20
N ARG A 135 -11.79 -2.90 -5.31
CA ARG A 135 -11.29 -2.37 -4.03
C ARG A 135 -10.31 -1.22 -4.28
N TYR A 136 -9.34 -1.40 -5.19
CA TYR A 136 -8.41 -0.35 -5.59
C TYR A 136 -9.14 0.87 -6.16
N ALA A 137 -10.03 0.68 -7.14
CA ALA A 137 -10.75 1.77 -7.79
C ALA A 137 -11.58 2.61 -6.81
N ARG A 138 -12.24 1.96 -5.84
CA ARG A 138 -12.99 2.64 -4.78
C ARG A 138 -12.09 3.51 -3.90
N ASN A 139 -10.95 2.97 -3.45
CA ASN A 139 -10.01 3.71 -2.59
C ASN A 139 -9.32 4.85 -3.36
N PHE A 140 -8.89 4.59 -4.60
CA PHE A 140 -8.28 5.60 -5.46
C PHE A 140 -9.24 6.77 -5.70
N ARG A 141 -10.51 6.47 -6.00
CA ARG A 141 -11.56 7.49 -6.14
C ARG A 141 -11.75 8.30 -4.87
N LEU A 142 -11.85 7.64 -3.71
CA LEU A 142 -12.00 8.30 -2.40
C LEU A 142 -10.87 9.30 -2.14
N ILE A 143 -9.62 8.94 -2.49
CA ILE A 143 -8.45 9.81 -2.31
C ILE A 143 -8.51 10.98 -3.29
N MET A 144 -8.62 10.69 -4.59
CA MET A 144 -8.49 11.70 -5.64
C MET A 144 -9.67 12.69 -5.67
N GLU A 145 -10.86 12.26 -5.25
CA GLU A 145 -12.05 13.11 -5.16
C GLU A 145 -12.24 13.74 -3.76
N SER A 146 -11.30 13.52 -2.83
CA SER A 146 -11.40 14.10 -1.49
C SER A 146 -11.21 15.62 -1.55
N PRO A 147 -12.15 16.44 -1.04
CA PRO A 147 -11.95 17.88 -0.92
C PRO A 147 -10.88 18.24 0.12
N LYS A 148 -10.42 17.26 0.91
CA LYS A 148 -9.35 17.40 1.91
C LYS A 148 -8.03 16.81 1.45
N LEU A 149 -7.91 16.42 0.17
CA LEU A 149 -6.64 15.96 -0.37
C LEU A 149 -5.61 17.10 -0.27
N PRO A 150 -4.46 16.90 0.39
CA PRO A 150 -3.44 17.95 0.48
C PRO A 150 -2.89 18.33 -0.90
N SER A 151 -2.41 19.56 -1.03
CA SER A 151 -1.72 20.00 -2.25
C SER A 151 -0.41 19.23 -2.44
N VAL A 152 0.11 19.20 -3.67
CA VAL A 152 1.38 18.53 -3.98
C VAL A 152 2.53 19.14 -3.17
N GLU A 153 2.51 20.45 -2.96
CA GLU A 153 3.50 21.18 -2.16
C GLU A 153 3.41 20.79 -0.68
N GLN A 154 2.20 20.63 -0.14
CA GLN A 154 2.00 20.16 1.23
C GLN A 154 2.51 18.72 1.41
N ILE A 155 2.20 17.82 0.46
CA ILE A 155 2.68 16.43 0.48
C ILE A 155 4.21 16.41 0.47
N ALA A 156 4.83 17.17 -0.43
CA ALA A 156 6.29 17.26 -0.54
C ALA A 156 6.93 17.84 0.73
N SER A 157 6.33 18.90 1.30
CA SER A 157 6.79 19.52 2.54
C SER A 157 6.74 18.56 3.72
N VAL A 158 5.66 17.80 3.89
CA VAL A 158 5.55 16.80 4.97
C VAL A 158 6.58 15.69 4.78
N TYR A 159 6.77 15.19 3.56
CA TYR A 159 7.80 14.20 3.27
C TYR A 159 9.20 14.72 3.63
N GLN A 160 9.54 15.94 3.20
CA GLN A 160 10.84 16.56 3.50
C GLN A 160 11.06 16.74 5.00
N ARG A 161 10.03 17.14 5.75
CA ARG A 161 10.10 17.28 7.21
C ARG A 161 10.35 15.93 7.88
N LEU A 162 9.61 14.88 7.51
CA LEU A 162 9.85 13.52 8.01
C LEU A 162 11.26 13.02 7.64
N ALA A 163 11.72 13.31 6.42
CA ALA A 163 13.06 12.96 5.98
C ALA A 163 14.17 13.72 6.73
N ALA A 164 13.90 14.93 7.22
CA ALA A 164 14.84 15.74 7.98
C ALA A 164 14.89 15.36 9.48
N LEU A 165 13.92 14.61 10.00
CA LEU A 165 13.90 14.20 11.40
C LEU A 165 15.14 13.35 11.76
N PRO A 166 15.68 13.50 12.99
CA PRO A 166 16.66 12.60 13.54
C PRO A 166 16.18 11.14 13.49
N SER A 167 17.09 10.21 13.19
CA SER A 167 16.74 8.78 13.07
C SER A 167 16.08 8.22 14.33
N TYR A 168 16.45 8.72 15.51
CA TYR A 168 15.84 8.34 16.78
C TYR A 168 14.35 8.70 16.82
N ASP A 169 14.00 9.95 16.49
CA ASP A 169 12.61 10.44 16.53
C ASP A 169 11.73 9.72 15.50
N LEU A 170 12.28 9.46 14.32
CA LEU A 170 11.60 8.73 13.26
C LEU A 170 11.29 7.28 13.70
N LYS A 171 12.28 6.59 14.25
CA LYS A 171 12.13 5.22 14.77
C LYS A 171 11.17 5.13 15.95
N GLN A 172 11.15 6.12 16.83
CA GLN A 172 10.23 6.14 17.97
C GLN A 172 8.76 6.21 17.51
N LYS A 173 8.46 7.01 16.48
CA LYS A 173 7.10 7.11 15.91
C LYS A 173 6.70 5.83 15.19
N TYR A 174 7.63 5.29 14.42
CA TYR A 174 7.44 4.01 13.77
C TYR A 174 7.15 2.91 14.79
N ALA A 175 7.91 2.85 15.88
CA ALA A 175 7.70 1.90 16.96
C ALA A 175 6.28 2.00 17.56
N ALA A 176 5.81 3.22 17.82
CA ALA A 176 4.46 3.44 18.34
C ALA A 176 3.38 2.93 17.36
N LEU A 177 3.54 3.22 16.06
CA LEU A 177 2.64 2.73 15.01
C LEU A 177 2.63 1.20 14.94
N GLN A 178 3.81 0.58 14.85
CA GLN A 178 3.94 -0.87 14.75
C GLN A 178 3.37 -1.57 16.00
N GLN A 179 3.59 -1.01 17.19
CA GLN A 179 3.06 -1.54 18.43
C GLN A 179 1.53 -1.45 18.48
N ALA A 180 0.94 -0.35 18.03
CA ALA A 180 -0.51 -0.18 17.95
C ALA A 180 -1.13 -1.18 16.97
N GLN A 181 -0.57 -1.31 15.77
CA GLN A 181 -1.00 -2.28 14.76
C GLN A 181 -0.92 -3.71 15.28
N LYS A 182 0.21 -4.08 15.91
CA LYS A 182 0.43 -5.41 16.49
C LYS A 182 -0.58 -5.71 17.59
N SER A 183 -0.80 -4.77 18.50
CA SER A 183 -1.75 -4.94 19.62
C SER A 183 -3.17 -5.19 19.10
N LEU A 184 -3.61 -4.43 18.11
CA LEU A 184 -4.92 -4.62 17.47
C LEU A 184 -4.99 -5.93 16.67
N ALA A 185 -3.90 -6.33 16.00
CA ALA A 185 -3.83 -7.60 15.30
C ALA A 185 -3.95 -8.80 16.25
N VAL A 186 -3.29 -8.76 17.42
CA VAL A 186 -3.43 -9.77 18.48
C VAL A 186 -4.85 -9.78 19.04
N GLN A 187 -5.43 -8.61 19.34
CA GLN A 187 -6.81 -8.50 19.81
C GLN A 187 -7.83 -9.06 18.80
N SER A 188 -7.54 -8.99 17.51
CA SER A 188 -8.40 -9.59 16.47
C SER A 188 -8.45 -11.12 16.48
N GLY A 189 -7.56 -11.78 17.24
CA GLY A 189 -7.44 -13.24 17.32
C GLY A 189 -6.83 -13.90 16.07
N LYS A 190 -6.47 -13.11 15.05
CA LYS A 190 -5.88 -13.62 13.79
C LYS A 190 -4.40 -13.97 13.90
N ILE A 191 -3.72 -13.47 14.95
CA ILE A 191 -2.30 -13.75 15.25
C ILE A 191 -2.15 -14.03 16.74
N ARG A 192 -1.24 -14.94 17.11
CA ARG A 192 -0.92 -15.27 18.51
C ARG A 192 0.26 -14.43 19.02
N GLU A 193 0.16 -13.97 20.27
CA GLU A 193 1.14 -13.09 20.94
C GLU A 193 2.60 -13.62 20.88
N GLY A 194 2.80 -14.94 20.92
CA GLY A 194 4.12 -15.59 20.87
C GLY A 194 4.68 -15.98 19.50
N GLN A 195 3.96 -15.73 18.39
CA GLN A 195 4.45 -16.05 17.03
C GLN A 195 5.34 -14.96 16.43
N THR A 196 5.21 -13.73 16.94
CA THR A 196 6.07 -12.62 16.50
C THR A 196 7.49 -12.83 17.02
N LYS A 197 8.47 -12.97 16.10
CA LYS A 197 9.88 -13.09 16.49
C LYS A 197 10.27 -11.96 17.44
N LYS A 198 10.98 -12.32 18.51
CA LYS A 198 11.59 -11.41 19.48
C LYS A 198 12.48 -10.37 18.77
N THR A 199 12.49 -9.19 19.37
CA THR A 199 13.14 -7.91 19.03
C THR A 199 12.56 -7.18 17.81
N ASP A 200 11.65 -6.26 18.10
CA ASP A 200 11.30 -5.06 17.33
C ASP A 200 12.55 -4.16 17.14
N ALA A 201 13.62 -4.71 16.58
CA ALA A 201 14.79 -3.95 16.18
C ALA A 201 14.47 -3.24 14.87
N TYR A 202 13.77 -2.10 14.97
CA TYR A 202 13.52 -1.19 13.86
C TYR A 202 14.82 -0.65 13.23
N ASP A 203 15.97 -0.95 13.82
CA ASP A 203 17.30 -0.62 13.33
C ASP A 203 17.62 -1.18 11.95
N LYS A 204 16.95 -2.24 11.52
CA LYS A 204 17.13 -2.85 10.19
C LYS A 204 16.12 -2.37 9.15
N ILE A 205 15.14 -1.56 9.55
CA ILE A 205 14.13 -1.04 8.63
C ILE A 205 14.72 0.17 7.90
N PRO A 206 14.69 0.19 6.55
CA PRO A 206 15.15 1.34 5.78
C PRO A 206 14.40 2.62 6.18
N LYS A 207 15.11 3.75 6.18
CA LYS A 207 14.53 5.04 6.56
C LYS A 207 13.35 5.39 5.66
N GLU A 208 13.47 5.08 4.38
CA GLU A 208 12.48 5.34 3.34
C GLU A 208 11.17 4.59 3.65
N GLN A 209 11.25 3.31 4.03
CA GLN A 209 10.08 2.52 4.44
C GLN A 209 9.38 3.13 5.66
N ILE A 210 10.13 3.60 6.65
CA ILE A 210 9.54 4.26 7.82
C ILE A 210 8.78 5.53 7.38
N ILE A 211 9.37 6.33 6.50
CA ILE A 211 8.74 7.56 5.99
C ILE A 211 7.46 7.21 5.21
N GLU A 212 7.48 6.19 4.36
CA GLU A 212 6.31 5.74 3.60
C GLU A 212 5.13 5.37 4.50
N GLU A 213 5.38 4.58 5.56
CA GLU A 213 4.34 4.17 6.50
C GLU A 213 3.81 5.36 7.33
N LEU A 214 4.67 6.31 7.72
CA LEU A 214 4.24 7.54 8.40
C LEU A 214 3.49 8.49 7.46
N MET A 215 3.87 8.56 6.18
CA MET A 215 3.12 9.31 5.16
C MET A 215 1.71 8.74 4.96
N LEU A 216 1.53 7.42 5.06
CA LEU A 216 0.20 6.81 5.04
C LEU A 216 -0.66 7.30 6.21
N GLU A 217 -0.12 7.40 7.42
CA GLU A 217 -0.82 7.97 8.57
C GLU A 217 -1.15 9.46 8.38
N TYR A 218 -0.24 10.23 7.79
CA TYR A 218 -0.52 11.61 7.38
C TYR A 218 -1.72 11.68 6.42
N PHE A 219 -1.73 10.86 5.36
CA PHE A 219 -2.83 10.84 4.40
C PHE A 219 -4.16 10.47 5.05
N LYS A 220 -4.18 9.48 5.95
CA LYS A 220 -5.36 9.14 6.73
C LYS A 220 -5.89 10.36 7.49
N ILE A 221 -5.02 11.03 8.25
CA ILE A 221 -5.39 12.23 9.03
C ILE A 221 -5.94 13.33 8.13
N ALA A 222 -5.24 13.62 7.02
CA ALA A 222 -5.60 14.69 6.10
C ALA A 222 -7.01 14.50 5.52
N ILE A 223 -7.33 13.28 5.07
CA ILE A 223 -8.64 12.98 4.47
C ILE A 223 -9.72 12.63 5.51
N GLY A 224 -9.41 12.74 6.81
CA GLY A 224 -10.36 12.54 7.91
C GLY A 224 -10.61 11.08 8.31
N LYS A 225 -9.69 10.17 7.99
CA LYS A 225 -9.68 8.80 8.54
C LYS A 225 -9.00 8.77 9.91
N ASN A 226 -9.30 7.72 10.66
CA ASN A 226 -8.63 7.44 11.91
C ASN A 226 -7.18 7.01 11.66
N SER A 227 -6.25 7.60 12.39
CA SER A 227 -4.86 7.17 12.46
C SER A 227 -4.64 6.39 13.74
N LEU A 228 -3.70 5.43 13.70
CA LEU A 228 -3.27 4.70 14.89
C LEU A 228 -2.26 5.49 15.73
N ILE A 229 -1.77 6.62 15.22
CA ILE A 229 -0.94 7.56 15.94
C ILE A 229 -1.83 8.73 16.39
N GLU A 230 -1.60 9.24 17.60
CA GLU A 230 -2.34 10.40 18.09
C GLU A 230 -2.15 11.60 17.14
N LYS A 231 -3.26 12.04 16.52
CA LYS A 231 -3.29 13.14 15.54
C LYS A 231 -2.57 14.39 16.02
N LYS A 232 -2.82 14.81 17.27
CA LYS A 232 -2.21 16.04 17.83
C LYS A 232 -0.70 15.91 17.95
N GLN A 233 -0.22 14.73 18.38
CA GLN A 233 1.21 14.47 18.49
C GLN A 233 1.83 14.44 17.09
N PHE A 234 1.25 13.68 16.16
CA PHE A 234 1.76 13.54 14.81
C PHE A 234 1.80 14.87 14.03
N LEU A 235 0.74 15.69 14.13
CA LEU A 235 0.68 16.98 13.45
C LEU A 235 1.66 18.01 14.05
N ALA A 236 1.81 18.05 15.38
CA ALA A 236 2.74 18.97 16.05
C ALA A 236 4.21 18.79 15.64
N LEU A 237 4.56 17.61 15.11
CA LEU A 237 5.91 17.25 14.67
C LEU A 237 6.17 17.54 13.19
N ILE A 238 5.11 17.61 12.39
CA ILE A 238 5.23 18.03 11.00
C ILE A 238 5.02 19.53 10.91
N ASP A 239 4.20 20.17 11.74
CA ASP A 239 3.92 21.61 11.66
C ASP A 239 4.97 22.52 12.33
N SER A 240 5.96 21.95 13.04
CA SER A 240 7.13 22.64 13.61
C SER A 240 8.28 22.77 12.61
#